data_AF-A0A965VDE5-F1
#
_entry.id   AF-A0A965VDE5-F1
#
_cell.length_a   1.000
_cell.length_b   1.000
_cell.length_c   1.000
_cell.angle_alpha   90.00
_cell.angle_beta   90.00
_cell.angle_gamma   90.00
#
_symmetry.space_group_name_H-M   'P 1'
#
loop_
_entity.id
_entity.type
_entity.pdbx_description
1 polymer ?
#
loop_
_entity_poly.entity_id
_entity_poly.type
_entity_poly.pdbx_seq_one_letter_code
_entity_poly.pdbx_strand_id
1 'polypeptide(L)'
;MFIEEIERLLGAAEGVTSDACAPAAARPRLGAVSFLHRFGSALNHHMHLHVCATEGVFVPAADGAGCDASPAFLPARPINQADLAALTERVRRRVIRWFRIQRLLDAAAAADMLAWENSGFSVDASVRITLIDRDVPSYFQSLEHLLRYCARPPFALERLSVSRGADGQIARIRYVLPRRWVILWAANWVGPSRSRKSTRPGANGVVDLSPFEFLDRLADLV
;
A
#
# COMPACT_ATOMS: atom_id res chain seq x y z
N MET A 1 -13.25 0.77 1.63
CA MET A 1 -12.19 -0.15 2.08
C MET A 1 -12.78 -1.55 2.07
N PHE A 2 -12.11 -2.57 1.54
CA PHE A 2 -12.65 -3.93 1.36
C PHE A 2 -12.66 -4.77 2.66
N ILE A 3 -12.83 -4.15 3.84
CA ILE A 3 -12.61 -4.81 5.14
C ILE A 3 -13.55 -6.00 5.33
N GLU A 4 -14.84 -5.87 5.03
CA GLU A 4 -15.80 -6.98 5.16
C GLU A 4 -15.43 -8.18 4.29
N GLU A 5 -14.88 -7.93 3.10
CA GLU A 5 -14.42 -9.01 2.23
C GLU A 5 -13.14 -9.67 2.76
N ILE A 6 -12.23 -8.89 3.36
CA ILE A 6 -11.01 -9.40 4.01
C ILE A 6 -11.39 -10.26 5.23
N GLU A 7 -12.28 -9.77 6.10
CA GLU A 7 -12.78 -10.51 7.26
C GLU A 7 -13.45 -11.83 6.85
N ARG A 8 -14.30 -11.79 5.82
CA ARG A 8 -14.96 -13.00 5.28
C ARG A 8 -13.94 -14.01 4.73
N LEU A 9 -12.92 -13.53 4.00
CA LEU A 9 -11.89 -14.40 3.42
C LEU A 9 -11.00 -15.02 4.50
N LEU A 10 -10.64 -14.27 5.54
CA LEU A 10 -9.86 -14.76 6.68
C LEU A 10 -10.66 -15.78 7.49
N GLY A 11 -11.93 -15.48 7.83
CA GLY A 11 -12.79 -16.42 8.54
C GLY A 11 -12.95 -17.75 7.78
N ALA A 12 -13.18 -17.69 6.47
CA ALA A 12 -13.27 -18.87 5.62
C ALA A 12 -11.95 -19.68 5.56
N ALA A 13 -10.80 -19.01 5.58
CA ALA A 13 -9.49 -19.68 5.58
C ALA A 13 -9.23 -20.45 6.88
N GLU A 14 -9.75 -19.96 8.00
CA GLU A 14 -9.60 -20.57 9.33
C GLU A 14 -10.73 -21.54 9.70
N GLY A 15 -11.53 -21.96 8.71
CA GLY A 15 -12.64 -22.90 8.93
C GLY A 15 -13.81 -22.29 9.71
N VAL A 16 -13.80 -20.98 9.98
CA VAL A 16 -14.92 -20.28 10.59
C VAL A 16 -15.93 -19.95 9.50
N THR A 17 -16.97 -20.77 9.43
CA THR A 17 -18.15 -20.46 8.63
C THR A 17 -18.95 -19.38 9.35
N SER A 18 -18.64 -18.11 9.04
CA SER A 18 -19.56 -17.02 9.36
C SER A 18 -20.85 -17.28 8.58
N ASP A 19 -21.89 -17.75 9.25
CA ASP A 19 -23.23 -17.76 8.67
C ASP A 19 -23.54 -16.31 8.21
N ALA A 20 -23.84 -16.14 6.92
CA ALA A 20 -24.12 -14.83 6.36
C ALA A 20 -25.34 -14.18 7.03
N CYS A 21 -26.17 -14.99 7.70
CA CYS A 21 -27.32 -14.57 8.49
C CYS A 21 -27.00 -14.31 9.98
N ALA A 22 -25.81 -14.67 10.47
CA ALA A 22 -25.41 -14.42 11.86
C ALA A 22 -25.30 -12.91 12.13
N PRO A 23 -25.73 -12.44 13.32
CA PRO A 23 -25.61 -11.04 13.72
C PRO A 23 -24.14 -10.61 13.69
N ALA A 24 -23.88 -9.36 13.28
CA ALA A 24 -22.52 -8.84 13.11
C ALA A 24 -21.67 -8.92 14.39
N ALA A 25 -22.30 -8.98 15.57
CA ALA A 25 -21.63 -9.13 16.86
C ALA A 25 -21.01 -10.52 17.06
N ALA A 26 -21.45 -11.55 16.33
CA ALA A 26 -20.97 -12.94 16.45
C ALA A 26 -19.94 -13.31 15.38
N ARG A 27 -19.59 -12.40 14.47
CA ARG A 27 -18.65 -12.68 13.37
C ARG A 27 -17.20 -12.45 13.80
N PRO A 28 -16.25 -13.26 13.29
CA PRO A 28 -14.83 -12.98 13.48
C PRO A 28 -14.45 -11.61 12.92
N ARG A 29 -13.58 -10.88 13.63
CA ARG A 29 -13.12 -9.55 13.25
C ARG A 29 -11.61 -9.45 13.23
N LEU A 30 -11.08 -8.67 12.31
CA LEU A 30 -9.66 -8.33 12.32
C LEU A 30 -9.43 -6.98 13.02
N GLY A 31 -8.24 -6.79 13.59
CA GLY A 31 -7.76 -5.47 13.98
C GLY A 31 -6.96 -4.86 12.83
N ALA A 32 -7.21 -3.60 12.45
CA ALA A 32 -6.39 -2.92 11.47
C ALA A 32 -6.26 -1.41 11.70
N VAL A 33 -5.11 -0.87 11.30
CA VAL A 33 -4.83 0.56 11.18
C VAL A 33 -4.40 0.83 9.74
N SER A 34 -5.02 1.82 9.11
CA SER A 34 -4.77 2.17 7.72
C SER A 34 -4.21 3.59 7.59
N PHE A 35 -3.19 3.76 6.75
CA PHE A 35 -2.53 5.02 6.46
C PHE A 35 -2.68 5.34 4.97
N LEU A 36 -3.48 6.35 4.66
CA LEU A 36 -3.64 6.81 3.28
C LEU A 36 -2.49 7.75 2.92
N HIS A 37 -1.76 7.41 1.86
CA HIS A 37 -0.76 8.28 1.27
C HIS A 37 -1.21 8.76 -0.10
N ARG A 38 -1.07 10.07 -0.33
CA ARG A 38 -1.32 10.70 -1.64
C ARG A 38 -0.04 11.04 -2.40
N PHE A 39 1.11 10.71 -1.84
CA PHE A 39 2.43 11.14 -2.31
C PHE A 39 3.34 9.96 -2.66
N GLY A 40 4.16 10.14 -3.69
CA GLY A 40 5.24 9.23 -4.03
C GLY A 40 6.57 9.73 -3.47
N SER A 41 7.59 8.89 -3.47
CA SER A 41 8.92 9.28 -3.00
C SER A 41 9.52 10.47 -3.78
N ALA A 42 9.04 10.78 -4.99
CA ALA A 42 9.52 11.89 -5.82
C ALA A 42 8.66 13.17 -5.74
N LEU A 43 7.95 13.39 -4.64
CA LEU A 43 7.02 14.52 -4.49
C LEU A 43 6.00 14.58 -5.64
N ASN A 44 5.54 13.41 -6.09
CA ASN A 44 4.54 13.27 -7.13
C ASN A 44 3.25 12.75 -6.51
N HIS A 45 2.11 13.09 -7.10
CA HIS A 45 0.84 12.50 -6.72
C HIS A 45 0.89 10.97 -6.93
N HIS A 46 0.69 10.20 -5.86
CA HIS A 46 0.74 8.74 -5.85
C HIS A 46 -0.12 8.18 -4.71
N MET A 47 -1.40 7.93 -5.03
CA MET A 47 -2.36 7.37 -4.09
C MET A 47 -2.03 5.90 -3.78
N HIS A 48 -1.73 5.60 -2.53
CA HIS A 48 -1.55 4.24 -2.04
C HIS A 48 -1.95 4.13 -0.57
N LEU A 49 -2.26 2.93 -0.13
CA LEU A 49 -2.67 2.64 1.23
C LEU A 49 -1.62 1.73 1.88
N HIS A 50 -1.16 2.09 3.07
CA HIS A 50 -0.53 1.12 3.97
C HIS A 50 -1.58 0.63 4.95
N VAL A 51 -1.58 -0.66 5.23
CA VAL A 51 -2.46 -1.27 6.23
C VAL A 51 -1.62 -2.16 7.13
N CYS A 52 -1.69 -1.91 8.42
CA CYS A 52 -1.23 -2.84 9.44
C CYS A 52 -2.47 -3.57 9.96
N ALA A 53 -2.55 -4.87 9.69
CA ALA A 53 -3.67 -5.71 10.12
C ALA A 53 -3.16 -6.88 10.97
N THR A 54 -4.02 -7.42 11.82
CA THR A 54 -3.72 -8.64 12.58
C THR A 54 -3.53 -9.84 11.67
N GLU A 55 -2.53 -10.68 11.96
CA GLU A 55 -2.27 -11.96 11.28
C GLU A 55 -3.24 -13.03 11.80
N GLY A 56 -4.55 -12.76 11.69
CA GLY A 56 -5.61 -13.59 12.26
C GLY A 56 -6.85 -12.76 12.59
N VAL A 57 -7.82 -13.42 13.20
CA VAL A 57 -9.13 -12.86 13.57
C VAL A 57 -9.46 -13.09 15.03
N PHE A 58 -10.20 -12.17 15.63
CA PHE A 58 -10.80 -12.30 16.95
C PHE A 58 -12.21 -12.84 16.79
N VAL A 59 -12.48 -13.98 17.41
CA VAL A 59 -13.81 -14.58 17.53
C VAL A 59 -14.45 -14.08 18.81
N PRO A 60 -15.63 -13.44 18.72
CA PRO A 60 -16.40 -13.02 19.90
C PRO A 60 -16.67 -14.19 20.84
N ALA A 61 -16.80 -13.91 22.14
CA ALA A 61 -17.21 -14.93 23.10
C ALA A 61 -18.60 -15.49 22.75
N ALA A 62 -18.84 -16.77 23.06
CA ALA A 62 -20.12 -17.41 22.78
C ALA A 62 -21.29 -16.70 23.49
N ASP A 63 -22.48 -16.77 22.89
CA ASP A 63 -23.69 -16.21 23.49
C ASP A 63 -23.93 -16.79 24.89
N GLY A 64 -24.10 -15.92 25.89
CA GLY A 64 -24.25 -16.30 27.29
C GLY A 64 -22.95 -16.35 28.10
N ALA A 65 -21.79 -16.10 27.49
CA ALA A 65 -20.57 -15.83 28.24
C ALA A 65 -20.75 -14.52 29.04
N GLY A 66 -20.29 -14.51 30.31
CA GLY A 66 -20.39 -13.34 31.18
C GLY A 66 -19.78 -12.08 30.54
N CYS A 67 -20.15 -10.90 31.04
CA CYS A 67 -19.76 -9.60 30.46
C CYS A 67 -18.23 -9.39 30.32
N ASP A 68 -17.41 -10.17 31.02
CA ASP A 68 -15.94 -10.09 31.01
C ASP A 68 -15.26 -11.14 30.12
N ALA A 69 -16.01 -11.93 29.34
CA ALA A 69 -15.43 -12.94 28.48
C ALA A 69 -14.61 -12.32 27.34
N SER A 70 -13.30 -12.58 27.34
CA SER A 70 -12.39 -12.07 26.31
C SER A 70 -12.58 -12.80 24.97
N PRO A 71 -12.46 -12.10 23.82
CA PRO A 71 -12.51 -12.74 22.52
C PRO A 71 -11.33 -13.70 22.32
N ALA A 72 -11.56 -14.79 21.60
CA ALA A 72 -10.52 -15.76 21.24
C ALA A 72 -9.79 -15.33 19.96
N PHE A 73 -8.46 -15.29 19.97
CA PHE A 73 -7.69 -15.01 18.77
C PHE A 73 -7.41 -16.31 17.99
N LEU A 74 -7.81 -16.34 16.73
CA LEU A 74 -7.49 -17.40 15.78
C LEU A 74 -6.40 -16.89 14.80
N PRO A 75 -5.16 -17.39 14.92
CA PRO A 75 -4.07 -16.96 14.04
C PRO A 75 -4.31 -17.45 12.61
N ALA A 76 -3.92 -16.64 11.62
CA ALA A 76 -3.98 -17.05 10.23
C ALA A 76 -2.94 -18.15 9.94
N ARG A 77 -3.27 -19.12 9.08
CA ARG A 77 -2.25 -20.06 8.59
C ARG A 77 -1.15 -19.33 7.80
N PRO A 78 0.09 -19.87 7.74
CA PRO A 78 1.15 -19.29 6.92
C PRO A 78 0.76 -19.15 5.45
N ILE A 79 1.11 -18.01 4.86
CA ILE A 79 0.96 -17.72 3.43
C ILE A 79 2.00 -18.51 2.65
N ASN A 80 1.58 -19.18 1.58
CA ASN A 80 2.46 -19.90 0.67
C ASN A 80 2.48 -19.27 -0.74
N GLN A 81 3.35 -19.77 -1.61
CA GLN A 81 3.50 -19.23 -2.97
C GLN A 81 2.22 -19.34 -3.82
N ALA A 82 1.42 -20.39 -3.61
CA ALA A 82 0.16 -20.55 -4.32
C ALA A 82 -0.87 -19.49 -3.89
N ASP A 83 -0.89 -19.11 -2.60
CA ASP A 83 -1.71 -18.01 -2.09
C ASP A 83 -1.33 -16.68 -2.75
N LEU A 84 -0.02 -16.39 -2.86
CA LEU A 84 0.49 -15.18 -3.51
C LEU A 84 0.13 -15.13 -4.99
N ALA A 85 0.29 -16.24 -5.71
CA ALA A 85 -0.08 -16.35 -7.12
C ALA A 85 -1.60 -16.15 -7.31
N ALA A 86 -2.41 -16.81 -6.49
CA ALA A 86 -3.87 -16.68 -6.53
C ALA A 86 -4.33 -15.25 -6.20
N LEU A 87 -3.72 -14.60 -5.21
CA LEU A 87 -4.01 -13.22 -4.85
C LEU A 87 -3.64 -12.26 -5.99
N THR A 88 -2.44 -12.39 -6.53
CA THR A 88 -1.96 -11.58 -7.66
C THR A 88 -2.92 -11.68 -8.84
N GLU A 89 -3.33 -12.89 -9.20
CA GLU A 89 -4.25 -13.14 -10.31
C GLU A 89 -5.66 -12.57 -10.05
N ARG A 90 -6.17 -12.70 -8.82
CA ARG A 90 -7.46 -12.13 -8.42
C ARG A 90 -7.45 -10.61 -8.51
N VAL A 91 -6.40 -9.97 -8.00
CA VAL A 91 -6.25 -8.50 -8.07
C VAL A 91 -6.18 -8.05 -9.53
N ARG A 92 -5.34 -8.69 -10.34
CA ARG A 92 -5.21 -8.42 -11.77
C ARG A 92 -6.57 -8.44 -12.48
N ARG A 93 -7.32 -9.53 -12.34
CA ARG A 93 -8.64 -9.66 -12.97
C ARG A 93 -9.64 -8.63 -12.47
N ARG A 94 -9.67 -8.34 -11.17
CA ARG A 94 -10.58 -7.35 -10.58
C ARG A 94 -10.31 -5.95 -11.10
N VAL A 95 -9.04 -5.55 -11.17
CA VAL A 95 -8.63 -4.23 -11.68
C VAL A 95 -8.99 -4.09 -13.16
N ILE A 96 -8.66 -5.08 -13.99
CA ILE A 96 -9.00 -5.06 -15.43
C ILE A 96 -10.52 -5.05 -15.62
N ARG A 97 -11.26 -5.87 -14.88
CA ARG A 97 -12.74 -5.87 -14.90
C ARG A 97 -13.30 -4.52 -14.51
N TRP A 98 -12.75 -3.88 -13.46
CA TRP A 98 -13.18 -2.56 -13.04
C TRP A 98 -12.95 -1.52 -14.15
N PHE A 99 -11.79 -1.51 -14.79
CA PHE A 99 -11.54 -0.61 -15.94
C PHE A 99 -12.52 -0.81 -17.09
N ARG A 100 -12.95 -2.06 -17.38
CA ARG A 100 -14.01 -2.33 -18.36
C ARG A 100 -15.36 -1.75 -17.93
N ILE A 101 -15.74 -1.95 -16.66
CA ILE A 101 -16.99 -1.42 -16.11
C ILE A 101 -17.00 0.12 -16.17
N GLN A 102 -15.86 0.77 -15.92
CA GLN A 102 -15.68 2.21 -16.05
C GLN A 102 -15.55 2.69 -17.52
N ARG A 103 -15.64 1.79 -18.51
CA ARG A 103 -15.47 2.07 -19.94
C ARG A 103 -14.12 2.70 -20.31
N LEU A 104 -13.10 2.46 -19.48
CA LEU A 104 -11.72 2.88 -19.73
C LEU A 104 -10.95 1.85 -20.59
N LEU A 105 -11.46 0.61 -20.66
CA LEU A 105 -10.97 -0.45 -21.54
C LEU A 105 -12.16 -1.12 -22.24
N ASP A 106 -12.01 -1.43 -23.52
CA ASP A 106 -12.96 -2.30 -24.23
C ASP A 106 -12.69 -3.80 -23.93
N ALA A 107 -13.51 -4.67 -24.51
CA ALA A 107 -13.41 -6.10 -24.29
C ALA A 107 -12.13 -6.72 -24.90
N ALA A 108 -11.69 -6.22 -26.06
CA ALA A 108 -10.54 -6.75 -26.77
C ALA A 108 -9.24 -6.36 -26.05
N ALA A 109 -9.09 -5.09 -25.68
CA ALA A 109 -7.95 -4.58 -24.91
C ALA A 109 -7.83 -5.28 -23.56
N ALA A 110 -8.96 -5.52 -22.87
CA ALA A 110 -8.93 -6.24 -21.60
C ALA A 110 -8.55 -7.73 -21.76
N ALA A 111 -8.99 -8.39 -22.84
CA ALA A 111 -8.59 -9.77 -23.12
C ALA A 111 -7.10 -9.86 -23.47
N ASP A 112 -6.58 -8.90 -24.24
CA ASP A 112 -5.16 -8.80 -24.58
C ASP A 112 -4.29 -8.62 -23.31
N MET A 113 -4.63 -7.64 -22.46
CA MET A 113 -3.95 -7.45 -21.17
C MET A 113 -4.02 -8.68 -20.27
N LEU A 114 -5.09 -9.47 -20.37
CA LEU A 114 -5.23 -10.71 -19.60
C LEU A 114 -4.33 -11.85 -20.13
N ALA A 115 -3.89 -11.79 -21.38
CA ALA A 115 -3.01 -12.77 -22.01
C ALA A 115 -1.51 -12.47 -21.80
N TRP A 116 -1.16 -11.28 -21.31
CA TRP A 116 0.23 -10.90 -21.06
C TRP A 116 0.88 -11.80 -19.99
N GLU A 117 2.03 -12.38 -20.32
CA GLU A 117 2.86 -13.16 -19.42
C GLU A 117 3.35 -12.30 -18.23
N ASN A 118 3.92 -11.14 -18.54
CA ASN A 118 4.31 -10.14 -17.55
C ASN A 118 3.15 -9.20 -17.27
N SER A 119 2.25 -9.64 -16.39
CA SER A 119 0.98 -8.94 -16.13
C SER A 119 1.11 -7.51 -15.58
N GLY A 120 2.27 -7.15 -15.03
CA GLY A 120 2.47 -5.90 -14.29
C GLY A 120 1.88 -5.90 -12.88
N PHE A 121 1.35 -7.04 -12.40
CA PHE A 121 0.89 -7.24 -11.03
C PHE A 121 1.86 -8.15 -10.27
N SER A 122 2.23 -7.75 -9.06
CA SER A 122 3.12 -8.53 -8.19
C SER A 122 2.73 -8.34 -6.73
N VAL A 123 2.80 -9.41 -5.95
CA VAL A 123 2.72 -9.37 -4.49
C VAL A 123 4.04 -9.92 -3.95
N ASP A 124 4.69 -9.15 -3.08
CA ASP A 124 5.89 -9.58 -2.38
C ASP A 124 5.57 -9.86 -0.91
N ALA A 125 6.03 -11.01 -0.42
CA ALA A 125 5.93 -11.43 0.97
C ALA A 125 7.29 -11.93 1.50
N SER A 126 8.38 -11.46 0.91
CA SER A 126 9.76 -11.86 1.26
C SER A 126 10.18 -11.40 2.65
N VAL A 127 9.55 -10.35 3.18
CA VAL A 127 9.84 -9.79 4.50
C VAL A 127 8.83 -10.33 5.51
N ARG A 128 9.33 -10.97 6.57
CA ARG A 128 8.51 -11.52 7.66
C ARG A 128 9.05 -11.08 9.02
N ILE A 129 8.15 -10.64 9.90
CA ILE A 129 8.40 -10.44 11.33
C ILE A 129 7.63 -11.57 12.03
N THR A 130 8.31 -12.50 12.71
CA THR A 130 7.64 -13.69 13.26
C THR A 130 7.31 -13.53 14.73
N LEU A 131 6.27 -14.24 15.20
CA LEU A 131 5.94 -14.33 16.63
C LEU A 131 7.05 -14.95 17.48
N ILE A 132 7.92 -15.77 16.89
CA ILE A 132 9.08 -16.35 17.57
C ILE A 132 10.06 -15.25 17.99
N ASP A 133 10.10 -14.14 17.25
CA ASP A 133 10.95 -13.01 17.57
C ASP A 133 10.36 -12.13 18.69
N ARG A 134 9.10 -12.35 19.13
CA ARG A 134 8.40 -11.44 20.06
C ARG A 134 9.16 -11.19 21.37
N ASP A 135 9.92 -12.17 21.83
CA ASP A 135 10.66 -12.10 23.09
C ASP A 135 12.06 -11.48 22.93
N VAL A 136 12.47 -11.10 21.70
CA VAL A 136 13.70 -10.35 21.46
C VAL A 136 13.43 -8.85 21.23
N PRO A 137 14.26 -7.94 21.75
CA PRO A 137 14.07 -6.49 21.59
C PRO A 137 13.93 -6.02 20.12
N SER A 138 14.55 -6.74 19.17
CA SER A 138 14.51 -6.41 17.74
C SER A 138 13.12 -6.58 17.11
N TYR A 139 12.22 -7.39 17.68
CA TYR A 139 10.86 -7.54 17.17
C TYR A 139 10.06 -6.25 17.31
N PHE A 140 10.05 -5.67 18.51
CA PHE A 140 9.37 -4.39 18.76
C PHE A 140 9.99 -3.27 17.93
N GLN A 141 11.32 -3.28 17.76
CA GLN A 141 12.00 -2.33 16.87
C GLN A 141 11.56 -2.49 15.40
N SER A 142 11.35 -3.73 14.93
CA SER A 142 10.89 -4.01 13.57
C SER A 142 9.44 -3.57 13.35
N LEU A 143 8.56 -3.81 14.33
CA LEU A 143 7.17 -3.31 14.31
C LEU A 143 7.11 -1.78 14.35
N GLU A 144 7.90 -1.17 15.22
CA GLU A 144 8.02 0.29 15.29
C GLU A 144 8.49 0.87 13.95
N HIS A 145 9.49 0.24 13.32
CA HIS A 145 9.97 0.67 12.01
C HIS A 145 8.89 0.54 10.93
N LEU A 146 8.10 -0.55 10.92
CA LEU A 146 6.98 -0.72 10.01
C LEU A 146 5.93 0.38 10.22
N LEU A 147 5.52 0.64 11.45
CA LEU A 147 4.53 1.67 11.77
C LEU A 147 5.02 3.07 11.41
N ARG A 148 6.29 3.39 11.70
CA ARG A 148 6.92 4.65 11.26
C ARG A 148 7.00 4.77 9.76
N TYR A 149 7.26 3.67 9.06
CA TYR A 149 7.24 3.64 7.60
C TYR A 149 5.84 3.93 7.06
N CYS A 150 4.80 3.36 7.66
CA CYS A 150 3.41 3.61 7.29
C CYS A 150 2.94 5.03 7.64
N ALA A 151 3.42 5.60 8.75
CA ALA A 151 3.06 6.95 9.20
C ALA A 151 4.02 8.04 8.70
N ARG A 152 4.89 7.72 7.74
CA ARG A 152 5.94 8.66 7.29
C ARG A 152 5.34 9.93 6.68
N PRO A 153 5.98 11.09 6.87
CA PRO A 153 5.56 12.32 6.21
C PRO A 153 5.75 12.23 4.68
N PRO A 154 5.09 13.12 3.91
CA PRO A 154 5.17 13.16 2.44
C PRO A 154 6.59 13.28 1.89
N PHE A 155 7.48 13.90 2.66
CA PHE A 155 8.88 14.06 2.32
C PHE A 155 9.74 14.17 3.58
N ALA A 156 11.02 13.91 3.37
CA ALA A 156 12.06 14.06 4.37
C ALA A 156 12.66 15.47 4.28
N LEU A 157 12.56 16.26 5.35
CA LEU A 157 13.08 17.62 5.39
C LEU A 157 14.59 17.66 5.14
N GLU A 158 15.34 16.67 5.62
CA GLU A 158 16.79 16.60 5.40
C GLU A 158 17.19 16.43 3.93
N ARG A 159 16.24 16.13 3.03
CA ARG A 159 16.46 16.00 1.59
C ARG A 159 16.02 17.23 0.80
N LEU A 160 15.48 18.24 1.48
CA LEU A 160 15.04 19.50 0.88
C LEU A 160 16.15 20.54 1.03
N SER A 161 16.51 21.21 -0.06
CA SER A 161 17.39 22.38 -0.03
C SER A 161 16.81 23.52 -0.85
N VAL A 162 17.13 24.75 -0.47
CA VAL A 162 16.67 25.96 -1.15
C VAL A 162 17.87 26.74 -1.68
N SER A 163 17.71 27.30 -2.88
CA SER A 163 18.66 28.26 -3.45
C SER A 163 17.97 29.60 -3.61
N ARG A 164 18.68 30.68 -3.28
CA ARG A 164 18.17 32.05 -3.33
C ARG A 164 18.68 32.78 -4.56
N GLY A 165 17.85 33.64 -5.12
CA GLY A 165 18.20 34.56 -6.20
C GLY A 165 19.04 35.73 -5.70
N ALA A 166 19.47 36.59 -6.64
CA ALA A 166 20.20 37.82 -6.32
C ALA A 166 19.37 38.82 -5.48
N ASP A 167 18.04 38.72 -5.56
CA ASP A 167 17.06 39.46 -4.77
C ASP A 167 16.86 38.90 -3.34
N GLY A 168 17.58 37.83 -2.98
CA GLY A 168 17.45 37.14 -1.70
C GLY A 168 16.19 36.27 -1.57
N GLN A 169 15.31 36.25 -2.59
CA GLN A 169 14.12 35.42 -2.60
C GLN A 169 14.46 33.97 -2.93
N ILE A 170 13.62 33.02 -2.51
CA ILE A 170 13.82 31.61 -2.88
C ILE A 170 13.57 31.48 -4.38
N ALA A 171 14.62 31.15 -5.13
CA ALA A 171 14.56 30.99 -6.58
C ALA A 171 14.25 29.55 -6.96
N ARG A 172 14.87 28.57 -6.29
CA ARG A 172 14.62 27.14 -6.52
C ARG A 172 14.62 26.31 -5.24
N ILE A 173 13.78 25.29 -5.24
CA ILE A 173 13.67 24.25 -4.23
C ILE A 173 14.14 22.94 -4.86
N ARG A 174 15.05 22.25 -4.19
CA ARG A 174 15.63 21.00 -4.63
C ARG A 174 15.26 19.90 -3.64
N TYR A 175 14.73 18.79 -4.16
CA TYR A 175 14.46 17.59 -3.39
C TYR A 175 15.26 16.40 -3.93
N VAL A 176 16.08 15.78 -3.07
CA VAL A 176 16.97 14.68 -3.46
C VAL A 176 16.33 13.33 -3.08
N LEU A 177 16.22 12.42 -4.03
CA LEU A 177 15.72 11.06 -3.79
C LEU A 177 16.77 10.17 -3.10
N PRO A 178 16.35 9.17 -2.30
CA PRO A 178 17.29 8.18 -1.80
C PRO A 178 17.92 7.38 -2.95
N ARG A 179 19.24 7.16 -2.88
CA ARG A 179 20.06 6.49 -3.92
C ARG A 179 19.47 5.18 -4.46
N ARG A 180 18.82 4.37 -3.62
CA ARG A 180 18.18 3.11 -4.05
C ARG A 180 17.05 3.29 -5.08
N TRP A 181 16.39 4.44 -5.09
CA TRP A 181 15.31 4.76 -6.04
C TRP A 181 15.84 5.26 -7.38
N VAL A 182 17.05 5.82 -7.42
CA VAL A 182 17.72 6.23 -8.67
C VAL A 182 18.01 5.01 -9.55
N ILE A 183 18.36 3.88 -8.93
CA ILE A 183 18.65 2.62 -9.61
C ILE A 183 17.37 1.92 -10.09
N LEU A 184 16.32 1.87 -9.25
CA LEU A 184 15.03 1.25 -9.61
C LEU A 184 14.27 2.02 -10.69
N TRP A 185 14.44 3.34 -10.79
CA TRP A 185 13.78 4.18 -11.82
C TRP A 185 14.49 4.15 -13.18
N ALA A 186 15.70 3.57 -13.26
CA ALA A 186 16.40 3.38 -14.54
C ALA A 186 15.73 2.31 -15.44
N ALA A 187 14.74 1.57 -14.92
CA ALA A 187 13.91 0.68 -15.73
C ALA A 187 12.91 1.51 -16.57
N ASN A 188 13.18 1.58 -17.88
CA ASN A 188 12.32 2.26 -18.86
C ASN A 188 10.89 1.69 -18.85
N TRP A 189 9.92 2.49 -18.41
CA TRP A 189 8.51 2.25 -18.69
C TRP A 189 8.25 2.59 -20.17
N VAL A 190 7.96 1.58 -21.00
CA VAL A 190 7.63 1.73 -22.42
C VAL A 190 6.12 1.50 -22.58
N GLY A 191 5.35 2.60 -22.59
CA GLY A 191 3.93 2.60 -22.94
C GLY A 191 3.63 3.79 -23.85
N PRO A 192 2.72 3.66 -24.83
CA PRO A 192 2.51 4.70 -25.84
C PRO A 192 1.88 5.96 -25.25
N SER A 193 2.62 7.06 -25.38
CA SER A 193 2.21 8.46 -25.45
C SER A 193 1.03 8.95 -24.56
N ARG A 194 1.37 9.61 -23.45
CA ARG A 194 0.69 10.86 -23.06
C ARG A 194 1.75 11.91 -22.74
N SER A 195 1.71 13.02 -23.46
CA SER A 195 2.60 14.18 -23.37
C SER A 195 2.37 15.03 -22.10
N ARG A 196 2.24 14.39 -20.94
CA ARG A 196 2.34 15.09 -19.66
C ARG A 196 3.83 15.13 -19.31
N LYS A 197 4.37 16.33 -19.03
CA LYS A 197 5.75 16.50 -18.51
C LYS A 197 5.97 15.43 -17.46
N SER A 198 6.88 14.51 -17.73
CA SER A 198 7.04 13.34 -16.88
C SER A 198 7.46 13.83 -15.50
N THR A 199 6.82 13.35 -14.44
CA THR A 199 7.27 13.56 -13.05
C THR A 199 8.57 12.80 -12.74
N ARG A 200 9.33 12.43 -13.78
CA ARG A 200 10.61 11.76 -13.64
C ARG A 200 11.57 12.72 -12.91
N PRO A 201 12.30 12.23 -11.91
CA PRO A 201 13.44 12.96 -11.37
C PRO A 201 14.42 13.28 -12.51
N GLY A 202 15.14 14.39 -12.41
CA GLY A 202 16.29 14.62 -13.30
C GLY A 202 17.31 13.48 -13.19
N ALA A 203 18.27 13.42 -14.11
CA ALA A 203 19.24 12.33 -14.28
C ALA A 203 20.00 11.88 -13.01
N ASN A 204 19.96 12.67 -11.94
CA ASN A 204 20.67 12.42 -10.67
C ASN A 204 19.73 12.05 -9.50
N GLY A 205 18.46 11.74 -9.74
CA GLY A 205 17.49 11.51 -8.67
C GLY A 205 17.07 12.80 -7.95
N VAL A 206 17.18 13.93 -8.63
CA VAL A 206 16.89 15.25 -8.06
C VAL A 206 15.64 15.81 -8.72
N VAL A 207 14.71 16.30 -7.89
CA VAL A 207 13.53 17.04 -8.32
C VAL A 207 13.80 18.52 -8.02
N ASP A 208 14.00 19.30 -9.07
CA ASP A 208 14.14 20.75 -8.97
C ASP A 208 12.78 21.40 -9.28
N LEU A 209 12.32 22.29 -8.40
CA LEU A 209 11.03 22.97 -8.46
C LEU A 209 11.21 24.47 -8.22
N SER A 210 10.38 25.30 -8.85
CA SER A 210 10.14 26.66 -8.37
C SER A 210 9.35 26.64 -7.04
N PRO A 211 9.35 27.73 -6.25
CA PRO A 211 8.52 27.82 -5.05
C PRO A 211 7.04 27.55 -5.31
N PHE A 212 6.52 28.06 -6.44
CA PHE A 212 5.12 27.86 -6.82
C PHE A 212 4.81 26.39 -7.13
N GLU A 213 5.63 25.73 -7.97
CA GLU A 213 5.46 24.30 -8.28
C GLU A 213 5.56 23.41 -7.04
N PHE A 214 6.39 23.79 -6.07
CA PHE A 214 6.49 23.07 -4.80
C PHE A 214 5.22 23.21 -3.97
N LEU A 215 4.69 24.43 -3.82
CA LEU A 215 3.45 24.67 -3.07
C LEU A 215 2.24 24.02 -3.75
N ASP A 216 2.15 24.09 -5.07
CA ASP A 216 1.11 23.44 -5.87
C ASP A 216 1.11 21.93 -5.65
N ARG A 217 2.29 21.30 -5.74
CA ARG A 217 2.44 19.88 -5.42
C ARG A 217 2.06 19.58 -3.98
N LEU A 218 2.49 20.38 -3.00
CA LEU A 218 2.13 20.16 -1.60
C LEU A 218 0.61 20.19 -1.38
N ALA A 219 -0.09 21.11 -2.04
CA ALA A 219 -1.55 21.19 -1.95
C ALA A 219 -2.23 19.90 -2.45
N ASP A 220 -1.69 19.25 -3.48
CA ASP A 220 -2.18 17.96 -3.99
C ASP A 220 -1.87 16.77 -3.07
N LEU A 221 -0.96 16.92 -2.09
CA LEU A 221 -0.53 15.83 -1.19
C LEU A 221 -1.30 15.76 0.14
N VAL A 222 -2.01 16.82 0.52
CA VAL A 222 -2.81 16.93 1.76
C VAL A 222 -4.28 16.56 1.51
#